data_AF-W1Y3K3-F1
#
_entry.id   AF-W1Y3K3-F1
#
_cell.length_a   1.000
_cell.length_b   1.000
_cell.length_c   1.000
_cell.angle_alpha   90.00
_cell.angle_beta   90.00
_cell.angle_gamma   90.00
#
_symmetry.space_group_name_H-M   'P 1'
#
loop_
_entity.id
_entity.type
_entity.pdbx_description
1 polymer ?
#
loop_
_entity_poly.entity_id
_entity_poly.type
_entity_poly.pdbx_seq_one_letter_code
_entity_poly.pdbx_strand_id
1 'polypeptide(L)'
;NFLAHLHLAHLAESSLSGNLLADFVRGNPEESFPPDVVAGIHMHRRIDVLTDNLPEVREAREWFRSETRRVAPITLDVMWDHFLSRHWSQLSPDFPLQEFVCYAREQVMTILPDSPP
;
A
#
# COMPACT_ATOMS: atom_id res chain seq x y z
N ASN A 1 4.87 3.91 1.16
CA ASN A 1 3.48 3.57 0.84
C ASN A 1 3.30 2.20 0.19
N PHE A 2 4.24 1.26 0.34
CA PHE A 2 4.13 -0.06 -0.31
C PHE A 2 4.11 -1.18 0.69
N LEU A 3 4.90 -1.09 1.78
CA LEU A 3 5.08 -2.19 2.70
C LEU A 3 3.76 -2.55 3.40
N ALA A 4 3.05 -1.55 3.92
CA ALA A 4 1.76 -1.77 4.58
C ALA A 4 0.73 -2.40 3.63
N HIS A 5 0.57 -1.85 2.42
CA HIS A 5 -0.39 -2.36 1.44
C HIS A 5 -0.06 -3.78 0.98
N LEU A 6 1.21 -4.06 0.67
CA LEU A 6 1.64 -5.40 0.28
C LEU A 6 1.45 -6.40 1.43
N HIS A 7 1.76 -6.01 2.66
CA HIS A 7 1.60 -6.88 3.82
C HIS A 7 0.13 -7.19 4.10
N LEU A 8 -0.74 -6.17 4.08
CA LEU A 8 -2.18 -6.36 4.23
C LEU A 8 -2.77 -7.19 3.08
N ALA A 9 -2.30 -6.97 1.85
CA ALA A 9 -2.70 -7.78 0.70
C ALA A 9 -2.34 -9.25 0.89
N HIS A 10 -1.12 -9.54 1.36
CA HIS A 10 -0.69 -10.90 1.67
C HIS A 10 -1.56 -11.55 2.76
N LEU A 11 -1.84 -10.83 3.85
CA LEU A 11 -2.70 -11.31 4.94
C LEU A 11 -4.15 -11.56 4.49
N ALA A 12 -4.63 -10.81 3.50
CA ALA A 12 -5.97 -10.95 2.95
C ALA A 12 -6.04 -11.88 1.73
N GLU A 13 -4.94 -12.55 1.37
CA GLU A 13 -4.83 -13.38 0.15
C GLU A 13 -5.23 -12.62 -1.14
N SER A 14 -4.98 -11.30 -1.16
CA SER A 14 -5.28 -10.42 -2.28
C SER A 14 -4.09 -10.29 -3.23
N SER A 15 -4.35 -9.87 -4.47
CA SER A 15 -3.31 -9.56 -5.44
C SER A 15 -2.35 -8.48 -4.91
N LEU A 16 -1.08 -8.87 -4.68
CA LEU A 16 -0.01 -7.94 -4.29
C LEU A 16 0.23 -6.91 -5.39
N SER A 17 0.22 -7.35 -6.64
CA SER A 17 0.40 -6.49 -7.81
C SER A 17 -0.76 -5.53 -7.99
N GLY A 18 -2.01 -5.96 -7.79
CA GLY A 18 -3.16 -5.05 -7.78
C GLY A 18 -3.05 -3.98 -6.69
N ASN A 19 -2.60 -4.36 -5.49
CA ASN A 19 -2.38 -3.41 -4.40
C ASN A 19 -1.21 -2.45 -4.67
N LEU A 20 -0.21 -2.85 -5.45
CA LEU A 20 0.88 -1.96 -5.86
C LEU A 20 0.47 -1.04 -7.02
N LEU A 21 -0.29 -1.56 -8.00
CA LEU A 21 -0.71 -0.83 -9.19
C LEU A 21 -1.74 0.27 -8.90
N ALA A 22 -2.45 0.19 -7.78
CA ALA A 22 -3.52 1.10 -7.42
C ALA A 22 -3.13 2.58 -7.47
N ASP A 23 -1.89 2.92 -7.07
CA ASP A 23 -1.33 4.28 -7.13
C ASP A 23 -1.19 4.82 -8.57
N PHE A 24 -1.06 3.93 -9.55
CA PHE A 24 -0.84 4.25 -10.96
C PHE A 24 -2.12 4.18 -11.79
N VAL A 25 -3.14 3.46 -11.32
CA VAL A 25 -4.40 3.27 -12.03
C VAL A 25 -5.40 4.33 -11.63
N ARG A 26 -5.85 5.13 -12.60
CA ARG A 26 -6.92 6.13 -12.44
C ARG A 26 -8.26 5.58 -12.92
N GLY A 27 -9.34 5.93 -12.23
CA GLY A 27 -10.70 5.55 -12.65
C GLY A 27 -11.04 4.08 -12.38
N ASN A 28 -11.99 3.54 -13.15
CA ASN A 28 -12.46 2.16 -13.03
C ASN A 28 -11.47 1.18 -13.70
N PRO A 29 -10.87 0.23 -12.95
CA PRO A 29 -9.92 -0.74 -13.52
C PRO A 29 -10.58 -1.95 -14.21
N GLU A 30 -11.90 -2.15 -14.10
CA GLU A 30 -12.59 -3.41 -14.48
C GLU A 30 -12.34 -3.90 -15.91
N GLU A 31 -12.21 -2.99 -16.88
CA GLU A 31 -12.00 -3.35 -18.29
C GLU A 31 -10.52 -3.47 -18.67
N SER A 32 -9.60 -3.04 -17.80
CA SER A 32 -8.18 -2.92 -18.11
C SER A 32 -7.31 -4.00 -17.45
N PHE A 33 -7.82 -4.68 -16.42
CA PHE A 33 -7.04 -5.62 -15.62
C PHE A 33 -7.82 -6.90 -15.32
N PRO A 34 -7.12 -8.03 -15.07
CA PRO A 34 -7.75 -9.26 -14.58
C PRO A 34 -8.53 -9.04 -13.27
N PRO A 35 -9.59 -9.84 -12.99
CA PRO A 35 -10.47 -9.63 -11.84
C PRO A 35 -9.78 -9.61 -10.47
N ASP A 36 -8.73 -10.40 -10.28
CA ASP A 36 -7.95 -10.46 -9.05
C ASP A 36 -7.09 -9.20 -8.84
N VAL A 37 -6.51 -8.66 -9.93
CA VAL A 37 -5.78 -7.39 -9.93
C VAL A 37 -6.75 -6.23 -9.65
N VAL A 38 -7.93 -6.24 -10.27
CA VAL A 38 -9.02 -5.28 -10.01
C VAL A 38 -9.41 -5.30 -8.53
N ALA A 39 -9.63 -6.49 -7.96
CA ALA A 39 -9.94 -6.64 -6.54
C ALA A 39 -8.82 -6.08 -5.64
N GLY A 40 -7.56 -6.32 -5.99
CA GLY A 40 -6.41 -5.73 -5.29
C GLY A 40 -6.35 -4.20 -5.36
N ILE A 41 -6.65 -3.62 -6.53
CA ILE A 41 -6.74 -2.15 -6.69
C ILE A 41 -7.85 -1.56 -5.80
N HIS A 42 -9.01 -2.21 -5.77
CA HIS A 42 -10.11 -1.78 -4.91
C HIS A 42 -9.78 -1.92 -3.42
N MET A 43 -9.07 -2.99 -3.04
CA MET A 43 -8.62 -3.20 -1.67
C MET A 43 -7.67 -2.09 -1.22
N HIS A 44 -6.66 -1.75 -2.00
CA HIS A 44 -5.75 -0.64 -1.70
C HIS A 44 -6.51 0.66 -1.46
N ARG A 45 -7.36 1.06 -2.42
CA ARG A 45 -8.16 2.29 -2.32
C ARG A 45 -9.07 2.30 -1.10
N ARG A 46 -9.62 1.13 -0.74
CA ARG A 46 -10.45 0.99 0.46
C ARG A 46 -9.62 1.18 1.73
N ILE A 47 -8.41 0.62 1.78
CA ILE A 47 -7.50 0.81 2.92
C ILE A 47 -7.17 2.30 3.08
N ASP A 48 -6.80 2.99 2.00
CA ASP A 48 -6.49 4.43 2.05
C ASP A 48 -7.66 5.24 2.59
N VAL A 49 -8.87 5.02 2.06
CA VAL A 49 -10.07 5.71 2.53
C VAL A 49 -10.31 5.44 4.01
N LEU A 50 -10.09 4.21 4.48
CA LEU A 50 -10.27 3.89 5.89
C LEU A 50 -9.22 4.58 6.76
N THR A 51 -7.94 4.51 6.41
CA THR A 51 -6.83 5.07 7.19
C THR A 51 -6.84 6.59 7.19
N ASP A 52 -7.10 7.23 6.04
CA ASP A 52 -7.19 8.70 5.93
C ASP A 52 -8.31 9.31 6.78
N ASN A 53 -9.35 8.54 7.06
CA ASN A 53 -10.48 8.97 7.88
C ASN A 53 -10.31 8.69 9.37
N LEU A 54 -9.24 7.99 9.78
CA LEU A 54 -8.96 7.77 11.21
C LEU A 54 -8.69 9.10 11.91
N PRO A 55 -9.26 9.33 13.12
CA PRO A 55 -9.03 10.55 13.88
C PRO A 55 -7.54 10.87 14.08
N GLU A 56 -6.72 9.85 14.33
CA GLU A 56 -5.28 9.96 14.57
C GLU A 56 -4.53 10.43 13.32
N VAL A 57 -4.93 9.95 12.14
CA VAL A 57 -4.33 10.38 10.87
C VAL A 57 -4.73 11.81 10.54
N ARG A 58 -5.99 12.18 10.82
CA ARG A 58 -6.47 13.56 10.66
C ARG A 58 -5.73 14.52 11.58
N GLU A 59 -5.55 14.15 12.85
CA GLU A 59 -4.77 14.92 13.82
C GLU A 59 -3.30 15.04 13.38
N ALA A 60 -2.66 13.95 12.96
CA ALA A 60 -1.27 13.96 12.51
C ALA A 60 -1.05 14.91 11.32
N ARG A 61 -2.04 15.03 10.40
CA ARG A 61 -1.99 15.98 9.29
C ARG A 61 -2.02 17.45 9.75
N GLU A 62 -2.63 17.74 10.91
CA GLU A 62 -2.68 19.09 11.47
C GLU A 62 -1.33 19.55 12.04
N TRP A 63 -0.47 18.61 12.47
CA TRP A 63 0.88 18.90 12.96
C TRP A 63 1.81 19.45 11.87
N PHE A 64 1.49 19.23 10.59
CA PHE A 64 2.19 19.85 9.49
C PHE A 64 1.86 21.35 9.40
N ARG A 65 2.88 22.15 9.08
CA ARG A 65 2.74 23.59 8.82
C ARG A 65 1.80 23.81 7.63
N SER A 66 1.15 24.98 7.59
CA SER A 66 0.25 25.36 6.49
C SER A 66 0.88 25.17 5.11
N GLU A 67 2.16 25.53 4.96
CA GLU A 67 2.90 25.49 3.70
C GLU A 67 3.20 24.05 3.25
N THR A 68 3.29 23.10 4.19
CA THR A 68 3.63 21.70 3.92
C THR A 68 2.46 20.74 4.07
N ARG A 69 1.28 21.22 4.49
CA ARG A 69 0.09 20.37 4.73
C ARG A 69 -0.38 19.61 3.49
N ARG A 70 -0.13 20.13 2.29
CA ARG A 70 -0.45 19.46 1.02
C ARG A 70 0.28 18.12 0.86
N VAL A 71 1.50 18.01 1.39
CA VAL A 71 2.31 16.78 1.30
C VAL A 71 2.24 15.94 2.57
N ALA A 72 1.40 16.31 3.54
CA ALA A 72 1.26 15.57 4.79
C ALA A 72 0.86 14.10 4.56
N PRO A 73 -0.15 13.76 3.71
CA PRO A 73 -0.56 12.35 3.53
C PRO A 73 0.58 11.45 3.05
N ILE A 74 1.22 11.79 1.93
CA ILE A 74 2.32 11.00 1.38
C ILE A 74 3.52 10.93 2.33
N THR A 75 3.76 11.97 3.13
CA THR A 75 4.82 11.95 4.15
C THR A 75 4.48 10.96 5.25
N LEU A 76 3.24 10.97 5.74
CA LEU A 76 2.75 10.05 6.75
C LEU A 76 2.83 8.60 6.25
N ASP A 77 2.50 8.31 4.99
CA ASP A 77 2.60 6.96 4.43
C ASP A 77 4.04 6.42 4.44
N VAL A 78 5.02 7.28 4.15
CA VAL A 78 6.45 6.92 4.25
C VAL A 78 6.86 6.70 5.70
N MET A 79 6.37 7.53 6.63
CA MET A 79 6.63 7.37 8.06
C MET A 79 6.03 6.07 8.61
N TRP A 80 4.81 5.72 8.22
CA TRP A 80 4.15 4.49 8.64
C TRP A 80 4.88 3.25 8.13
N ASP A 81 5.31 3.23 6.86
CA ASP A 81 6.15 2.15 6.34
C ASP A 81 7.49 2.08 7.08
N HIS A 82 8.09 3.21 7.45
CA HIS A 82 9.31 3.22 8.25
C HIS A 82 9.09 2.55 9.61
N PHE A 83 8.05 2.93 10.36
CA PHE A 83 7.75 2.32 11.65
C PHE A 83 7.35 0.86 11.51
N LEU A 84 6.55 0.50 10.52
CA LEU A 84 6.21 -0.88 10.20
C LEU A 84 7.46 -1.72 9.95
N SER A 85 8.41 -1.23 9.14
CA SER A 85 9.67 -1.92 8.88
C SER A 85 10.53 -2.07 10.15
N ARG A 86 10.57 -1.02 10.99
CA ARG A 86 11.32 -1.03 12.25
C ARG A 86 10.75 -2.02 13.27
N HIS A 87 9.43 -2.18 13.29
CA HIS A 87 8.71 -3.04 14.23
C HIS A 87 8.27 -4.36 13.61
N TRP A 88 8.78 -4.70 12.43
CA TRP A 88 8.32 -5.83 11.63
C TRP A 88 8.35 -7.16 12.39
N SER A 89 9.44 -7.46 13.10
CA SER A 89 9.57 -8.73 13.85
C SER A 89 8.53 -8.91 14.96
N GLN A 90 7.88 -7.82 15.41
CA GLN A 90 6.79 -7.88 16.38
C GLN A 90 5.43 -8.09 15.70
N LEU A 91 5.27 -7.55 14.48
CA LEU A 91 4.02 -7.53 13.73
C LEU A 91 3.87 -8.76 12.82
N SER A 92 4.98 -9.30 12.31
CA SER A 92 5.05 -10.47 11.44
C SER A 92 6.24 -11.33 11.87
N PRO A 93 6.14 -12.03 13.02
CA PRO A 93 7.26 -12.78 13.59
C PRO A 93 7.67 -13.98 12.75
N ASP A 94 6.73 -14.57 12.02
CA ASP A 94 6.92 -15.80 11.24
C ASP A 94 7.42 -15.55 9.81
N PHE A 95 7.47 -14.29 9.36
CA PHE A 95 7.88 -13.94 8.02
C PHE A 95 8.87 -12.77 8.03
N PRO A 96 10.19 -13.01 8.05
CA PRO A 96 11.20 -11.96 8.12
C PRO A 96 11.04 -10.91 7.00
N LEU A 97 11.23 -9.62 7.33
CA LEU A 97 10.99 -8.51 6.39
C LEU A 97 11.70 -8.70 5.05
N GLN A 98 12.96 -9.13 5.08
CA GLN A 98 13.75 -9.33 3.86
C GLN A 98 13.14 -10.43 2.97
N GLU A 99 12.66 -11.51 3.57
CA GLU A 99 12.01 -12.60 2.86
C GLU A 99 10.67 -12.15 2.30
N PHE A 100 9.88 -11.41 3.09
CA PHE A 100 8.63 -10.82 2.63
C PHE A 100 8.83 -9.90 1.42
N VAL A 101 9.85 -9.02 1.45
CA VAL A 101 10.16 -8.12 0.34
C VAL A 101 10.58 -8.91 -0.91
N CYS A 102 11.39 -9.96 -0.77
CA CYS A 102 11.76 -10.83 -1.88
C CYS A 102 10.52 -11.52 -2.48
N TYR A 103 9.69 -12.13 -1.63
CA TYR A 103 8.43 -12.77 -2.03
C TYR A 103 7.51 -11.77 -2.76
N ALA A 104 7.28 -10.59 -2.17
CA ALA A 104 6.41 -9.58 -2.76
C ALA A 104 6.93 -9.10 -4.11
N ARG A 105 8.26 -8.92 -4.25
CA ARG A 105 8.89 -8.57 -5.52
C ARG A 105 8.66 -9.65 -6.58
N GLU A 106 8.82 -10.92 -6.24
CA GLU A 106 8.56 -12.03 -7.17
C GLU A 106 7.11 -12.06 -7.65
N GLN A 107 6.15 -11.87 -6.73
CA GLN A 107 4.72 -11.80 -7.08
C GLN A 107 4.43 -10.62 -8.02
N VAL A 108 4.98 -9.45 -7.74
CA VAL A 108 4.77 -8.24 -8.56
C VAL A 108 5.40 -8.37 -9.95
N MET A 109 6.59 -8.99 -10.03
CA MET A 109 7.32 -9.13 -11.30
C MET A 109 6.58 -9.95 -12.36
N THR A 110 5.61 -10.79 -11.95
CA THR A 110 4.80 -11.57 -12.89
C THR A 110 3.94 -10.72 -13.83
N ILE A 111 3.71 -9.44 -13.51
CA ILE A 111 2.77 -8.56 -14.24
C ILE A 111 3.42 -7.28 -14.80
N LEU A 112 4.74 -7.10 -14.62
CA LEU A 112 5.50 -5.96 -15.17
C LEU A 112 5.47 -5.82 -16.71
N PRO A 113 5.29 -6.87 -17.53
CA PRO A 113 5.17 -6.68 -18.98
C PRO A 113 3.93 -5.87 -19.40
N ASP A 114 2.89 -5.84 -18.56
CA ASP A 114 1.58 -5.23 -18.86
C ASP A 114 1.29 -3.98 -17.99
N SER A 115 2.23 -3.55 -17.15
CA SER A 115 2.05 -2.35 -16.32
C SER A 115 2.21 -1.06 -17.14
N PRO A 116 1.41 0.00 -16.85
CA PRO A 116 1.62 1.31 -17.47
C PRO A 116 3.05 1.85 -17.17
N PRO A 117 3.63 2.66 -18.08
CA PRO A 117 5.00 3.18 -17.95
C PRO A 117 5.18 4.12 -16.75
#